data_AF-A0A4R2CKU6-F1
#
_entry.id   AF-A0A4R2CKU6-F1
#
_cell.length_a   1.000
_cell.length_b   1.000
_cell.length_c   1.000
_cell.angle_alpha   90.00
_cell.angle_beta   90.00
_cell.angle_gamma   90.00
#
_symmetry.space_group_name_H-M   'P 1'
#
loop_
_entity.id
_entity.type
_entity.pdbx_description
1 polymer ?
#
loop_
_entity_poly.entity_id
_entity_poly.type
_entity_poly.pdbx_seq_one_letter_code
_entity_poly.pdbx_strand_id
1 'polypeptide(L)' 'MNKKLTKVALELEEVQVLPEREALGSFNFASIAASNTAVALNAASHFSVANAVALQGINVHQH' A
#
# COMPACT_ATOMS: atom_id res chain seq x y z
N MET A 1 -7.90 14.23 -39.29
CA MET A 1 -7.93 15.65 -39.72
C MET A 1 -8.34 16.48 -38.52
N ASN A 2 -7.39 17.10 -37.80
CA ASN A 2 -7.67 17.89 -36.60
C ASN A 2 -8.32 19.22 -37.00
N LYS A 3 -9.66 19.27 -37.01
CA LYS A 3 -10.40 20.53 -37.11
C LYS A 3 -10.08 21.34 -35.87
N LYS A 4 -9.44 22.51 -36.03
CA LYS A 4 -9.24 23.46 -34.94
C LYS A 4 -10.61 23.97 -34.49
N LEU A 5 -11.10 23.44 -33.38
CA LEU A 5 -12.29 23.95 -32.72
C LEU A 5 -11.92 25.29 -32.07
N THR A 6 -12.71 26.32 -32.33
CA THR A 6 -12.62 27.62 -31.65
C THR A 6 -12.96 27.44 -30.17
N LYS A 7 -12.40 28.26 -29.27
CA LYS A 7 -12.62 28.15 -27.81
C LYS A 7 -14.11 28.10 -27.43
N VAL A 8 -14.95 28.83 -28.17
CA VAL A 8 -16.41 28.86 -28.01
C VAL A 8 -17.05 27.50 -28.34
N ALA A 9 -16.53 26.76 -29.32
CA ALA A 9 -17.04 25.44 -29.68
C ALA A 9 -16.64 24.37 -28.64
N LEU A 10 -15.50 24.56 -27.95
CA LEU A 10 -15.09 23.72 -26.82
C LEU A 10 -15.95 23.95 -25.56
N GLU A 11 -16.44 25.18 -25.33
CA GLU A 11 -17.34 25.49 -24.20
C GLU A 11 -18.76 24.96 -24.40
N LEU A 12 -19.19 24.81 -25.65
CA LEU A 12 -20.53 24.32 -26.01
C LEU A 12 -20.60 22.80 -26.14
N GLU A 13 -19.47 22.12 -26.22
CA GLU A 13 -19.43 20.66 -26.20
C GLU A 13 -19.66 20.21 -24.76
N GLU A 14 -20.77 19.50 -24.51
CA GLU A 14 -21.02 18.86 -23.22
C GLU A 14 -19.87 17.90 -22.94
N VAL A 15 -18.89 18.38 -22.19
CA VAL A 15 -17.78 17.58 -21.68
C VAL A 15 -18.44 16.43 -20.96
N GLN A 16 -18.35 15.23 -21.52
CA GLN A 16 -18.65 14.01 -20.78
C GLN A 16 -17.73 14.03 -19.57
N VAL A 17 -18.27 14.48 -18.44
CA VAL A 17 -17.54 14.55 -17.19
C VAL A 17 -17.11 13.13 -16.92
N LEU A 18 -15.82 12.87 -17.08
CA LEU A 18 -15.25 11.60 -16.68
C LEU A 18 -15.72 11.36 -15.24
N PRO A 19 -16.29 10.18 -14.94
CA PRO A 19 -16.79 9.91 -13.60
C PRO A 19 -15.71 10.26 -12.56
N GLU A 20 -16.13 10.79 -11.41
CA GLU A 20 -15.21 11.09 -10.31
C GLU A 20 -14.35 9.87 -10.03
N ARG A 21 -13.07 10.06 -9.67
CA ARG A 21 -12.09 8.95 -9.52
C ARG A 21 -12.60 7.81 -8.62
N GLU A 22 -13.46 8.12 -7.65
CA GLU A 22 -14.16 7.15 -6.78
C GLU A 22 -15.00 6.12 -7.56
N ALA A 23 -15.56 6.49 -8.71
CA ALA A 23 -16.39 5.65 -9.56
C ALA A 23 -15.58 4.81 -10.58
N LEU A 24 -14.25 5.00 -10.69
CA LEU A 24 -13.36 4.15 -11.48
C LEU A 24 -12.86 2.91 -10.71
N GLY A 25 -13.29 2.74 -9.46
CA GLY A 25 -12.92 1.62 -8.60
C GLY A 25 -11.54 1.79 -7.97
N SER A 26 -11.48 2.48 -6.83
CA SER A 26 -10.27 2.54 -5.99
C SER A 26 -10.28 1.41 -4.98
N PHE A 27 -9.56 0.32 -5.27
CA PHE A 27 -9.18 -0.67 -4.26
C PHE A 27 -7.71 -0.48 -3.90
N ASN A 28 -7.44 0.29 -2.84
CA ASN A 28 -6.13 0.34 -2.23
C ASN A 28 -6.06 -0.74 -1.14
N PHE A 29 -5.34 -1.82 -1.43
CA PHE A 29 -5.23 -2.97 -0.53
C PHE A 29 -3.77 -3.33 -0.31
N ALA A 30 -3.35 -3.31 0.95
CA ALA A 30 -2.09 -3.91 1.37
C ALA A 30 -2.35 -5.03 2.37
N SER A 31 -1.95 -6.25 2.01
CA SER A 31 -1.91 -7.39 2.93
C SER A 31 -0.49 -7.59 3.44
N ILE A 32 -0.34 -7.71 4.76
CA ILE A 32 0.95 -7.97 5.39
C ILE A 32 0.81 -9.23 6.23
N ALA A 33 1.56 -10.27 5.87
CA ALA A 33 1.75 -11.44 6.71
C ALA A 33 3.18 -11.41 7.23
N ALA A 34 3.35 -11.31 8.55
CA ALA A 34 4.65 -11.23 9.18
C ALA A 34 4.71 -12.22 10.35
N SER A 35 5.78 -13.01 10.38
CA SER A 35 6.08 -13.92 11.47
C SER A 35 7.45 -13.57 12.02
N ASN A 36 7.58 -13.50 13.34
CA ASN A 36 8.85 -13.36 14.01
C ASN A 36 8.90 -14.29 15.22
N THR A 37 9.97 -15.06 15.32
CA THR A 37 10.15 -16.07 16.36
C THR A 37 11.56 -15.98 16.91
N ALA A 38 11.68 -15.82 18.22
CA ALA A 38 12.93 -15.91 18.95
C ALA A 38 12.86 -17.09 19.91
N VAL A 39 13.80 -18.02 19.78
CA VAL A 39 13.94 -19.17 20.68
C VAL A 39 15.36 -19.16 21.24
N ALA A 40 15.46 -19.08 22.56
CA ALA A 40 16.69 -19.29 23.30
C ALA A 40 16.56 -20.61 24.07
N LEU A 41 17.44 -21.57 23.80
CA LEU A 41 17.44 -22.87 24.46
C LEU A 41 18.81 -23.17 25.06
N ASN A 42 18.81 -23.51 26.34
CA ASN A 42 19.96 -23.95 27.12
C ASN A 42 19.83 -25.46 27.37
N ALA A 43 20.03 -26.26 26.33
CA ALA A 43 19.91 -27.72 26.42
C ALA A 43 21.16 -28.30 27.11
N ALA A 44 20.95 -29.00 28.23
CA ALA A 44 21.98 -29.70 29.00
C ALA A 44 23.15 -28.79 29.48
N SER A 45 22.88 -27.53 29.81
CA SER A 45 23.92 -26.58 30.19
C SER A 45 23.90 -26.22 31.68
N HIS A 46 25.09 -26.20 32.29
CA HIS A 46 25.34 -25.70 33.65
C HIS A 46 25.93 -24.28 33.57
N PHE A 47 25.43 -23.36 34.42
CA PHE A 47 25.86 -21.94 34.47
C PHE A 47 25.70 -21.13 33.16
N SER A 48 24.75 -21.50 32.29
CA SER A 48 24.52 -20.80 31.02
C SER A 48 23.39 -19.77 31.10
N VAL A 49 23.54 -18.66 30.35
CA VAL A 49 22.47 -17.69 30.06
C VAL A 49 22.13 -17.77 28.58
N ALA A 50 20.86 -17.99 28.24
CA ALA A 50 20.36 -17.87 26.87
C ALA A 50 19.36 -16.73 26.82
N ASN A 51 19.56 -15.83 25.87
CA ASN A 51 18.70 -14.71 25.62
C ASN A 51 18.36 -14.71 24.13
N ALA A 52 17.09 -14.50 23.80
CA ALA A 52 16.65 -14.33 22.43
C ALA A 52 15.67 -13.17 22.38
N VAL A 53 15.85 -12.30 21.38
CA VAL A 53 15.00 -11.14 21.16
C VAL A 53 14.59 -11.15 19.69
N ALA A 54 13.28 -11.08 19.45
CA ALA A 54 12.67 -10.98 18.13
C ALA A 54 12.02 -9.59 18.01
N LEU A 55 12.76 -8.61 17.48
CA LEU A 55 12.20 -7.29 17.19
C LEU A 55 11.64 -7.29 15.75
N GLN A 56 10.40 -6.85 15.58
CA GLN A 56 9.79 -6.67 14.26
C GLN A 56 9.12 -5.29 14.19
N GLY A 57 9.53 -4.50 13.19
CA GLY A 57 8.90 -3.23 12.86
C GLY A 57 8.28 -3.33 11.47
N ILE A 58 7.01 -2.93 11.36
CA ILE A 58 6.27 -2.91 10.10
C ILE A 58 5.67 -1.52 9.96
N ASN A 59 6.00 -0.82 8.88
CA ASN A 59 5.42 0.46 8.54
C ASN A 59 4.82 0.37 7.14
N VAL A 60 3.53 0.71 7.00
CA VAL A 60 2.85 0.72 5.72
C VAL A 60 2.16 2.06 5.52
N HIS A 61 2.39 2.62 4.34
CA HIS A 61 1.80 3.86 3.86
C HIS A 61 1.06 3.59 2.55
N GLN A 62 -0.19 4.03 2.46
CA GLN A 62 -1.09 3.83 1.33
C GLN A 62 -1.69 5.19 0.95
N HIS A 63 -1.80 5.47 -0.36
CA HIS A 63 -2.29 6.74 -0.95
C HIS A 63 -3.80 6.75 -1.19
#